data_AF-A0A2K8DQZ1-F1
#
_entry.id   AF-A0A2K8DQZ1-F1
#
_cell.length_a   1.000
_cell.length_b   1.000
_cell.length_c   1.000
_cell.angle_alpha   90.00
_cell.angle_beta   90.00
_cell.angle_gamma   90.00
#
_symmetry.space_group_name_H-M   'P 1'
#
loop_
_entity.id
_entity.type
_entity.pdbx_description
1 polymer ?
#
loop_
_entity_poly.entity_id
_entity_poly.type
_entity_poly.pdbx_seq_one_letter_code
_entity_poly.pdbx_strand_id
1 'polypeptide(L)'
;LWPTAPLHTEQRCDEESLDRWGFKDTRFAAQWVDGRPAIQVTSTRYGSLGRQPLYQLWDLFQKELRVSMSVRDTLQEEAPAALPPPAAGLVRQLAAVVAEGRICTDPEARLRACTGHGLADIWRLRARALPRAPDAVVRPAAAEEVAAVLEAAQGDPGFAVVPVGGRTNVTSALALPTQEADPRPQVALDMRGLSRVLWVNAEDGVAHVEAGITGSALKEALRAHGVNMGMEPDSMEFSTLGGWIATRASGMKRARYGNIEDMILEVSVATPSGVLWQHQGTAGGATSRSAYGRASTNVGLPSVVLGSEGCLGVVTSAVVKVKPLPETVEYQSVAFCDWEGGAQWMREVARLPAALRPASCRLMDSKQLQLAQAIREDGSKSRLASAAKAAVLRLKGVRLEEAAAATLVFEGSRLEVAAQKAALSPLVRRAGGMWAGSSSGEAGYALTFAIAYLRDFALDHRILSESLETMAPWSVVKSVWPAVVAAVRAEHGAMRLPGQPYLTCRMTQLYDEGAVLYMYLAVST
;
A
#
# COMPACT_ATOMS: atom_id res chain seq x y z
N LEU A 1 27.91 -21.62 21.27
CA LEU A 1 28.35 -20.80 20.12
C LEU A 1 27.24 -19.82 19.74
N TRP A 2 26.97 -18.84 20.60
CA TRP A 2 26.18 -17.66 20.25
C TRP A 2 26.71 -16.50 21.08
N PRO A 3 27.19 -15.47 20.39
CA PRO A 3 26.39 -14.25 20.32
C PRO A 3 26.07 -13.93 18.86
N THR A 4 24.80 -13.66 18.56
CA THR A 4 24.45 -12.80 17.43
C THR A 4 24.68 -11.36 17.88
N ALA A 5 25.50 -10.61 17.13
CA ALA A 5 25.67 -9.18 17.34
C ALA A 5 24.29 -8.48 17.29
N PRO A 6 24.10 -7.33 17.97
CA PRO A 6 22.89 -6.55 17.78
C PRO A 6 22.76 -6.17 16.29
N LEU A 7 21.67 -6.60 15.66
CA LEU A 7 21.28 -6.24 14.29
C LEU A 7 20.88 -4.76 14.15
N HIS A 8 21.05 -3.97 15.22
CA HIS A 8 20.57 -2.60 15.30
C HIS A 8 21.55 -1.64 14.63
N THR A 9 21.04 -0.95 13.61
CA THR A 9 21.64 0.30 13.13
C THR A 9 20.78 1.45 13.64
N GLU A 10 21.33 2.30 14.51
CA GLU A 10 20.68 3.57 14.88
C GLU A 10 20.69 4.58 13.72
N GLN A 11 21.56 4.37 12.74
CA GLN A 11 21.66 5.20 11.55
C GLN A 11 20.54 4.86 10.55
N ARG A 12 19.67 5.86 10.31
CA ARG A 12 18.58 5.78 9.34
C ARG A 12 19.14 5.75 7.92
N CYS A 13 18.70 4.77 7.12
CA CYS A 13 19.01 4.66 5.70
C CYS A 13 17.71 4.76 4.90
N ASP A 14 17.53 5.85 4.16
CA ASP A 14 16.32 6.07 3.34
C ASP A 14 16.42 5.45 1.93
N GLU A 15 17.46 4.64 1.67
CA GLU A 15 17.51 3.83 0.45
C GLU A 15 16.48 2.71 0.49
N GLU A 16 15.74 2.55 -0.60
CA GLU A 16 14.79 1.44 -0.79
C GLU A 16 15.52 0.12 -1.05
N SER A 17 14.96 -1.00 -0.56
CA SER A 17 15.43 -2.34 -0.92
C SER A 17 15.10 -2.66 -2.38
N LEU A 18 15.95 -3.48 -3.04
CA LEU A 18 15.72 -3.95 -4.40
C LEU A 18 14.69 -5.08 -4.41
N ASP A 19 14.92 -6.10 -3.59
CA ASP A 19 14.25 -7.40 -3.60
C ASP A 19 13.36 -7.66 -2.37
N ARG A 20 13.16 -6.62 -1.56
CA ARG A 20 12.27 -6.60 -0.39
C ARG A 20 11.38 -5.37 -0.44
N TRP A 21 10.31 -5.38 0.34
CA TRP A 21 9.52 -4.18 0.60
C TRP A 21 10.33 -3.17 1.42
N GLY A 22 10.12 -1.89 1.11
CA GLY A 22 10.52 -0.80 2.00
C GLY A 22 12.00 -0.45 1.99
N PHE A 23 12.50 0.03 3.13
CA PHE A 23 13.85 0.57 3.28
C PHE A 23 14.89 -0.52 3.56
N LYS A 24 16.13 -0.34 3.07
CA LYS A 24 17.25 -1.28 3.29
C LYS A 24 17.58 -1.50 4.77
N ASP A 25 17.34 -0.51 5.63
CA ASP A 25 17.60 -0.61 7.07
C ASP A 25 16.54 -1.43 7.82
N THR A 26 15.38 -1.70 7.23
CA THR A 26 14.23 -2.24 7.94
C THR A 26 13.80 -3.59 7.39
N ARG A 27 13.99 -4.64 8.19
CA ARG A 27 13.44 -5.99 7.93
C ARG A 27 13.13 -6.71 9.23
N PHE A 28 12.25 -7.70 9.17
CA PHE A 28 12.14 -8.72 10.21
C PHE A 28 13.18 -9.81 9.94
N ALA A 29 13.94 -10.19 10.96
CA ALA A 29 14.98 -11.21 10.87
C ALA A 29 14.83 -12.23 12.00
N ALA A 30 15.10 -13.50 11.69
CA ALA A 30 15.19 -14.56 12.68
C ALA A 30 16.51 -14.42 13.46
N GLN A 31 16.46 -14.51 14.79
CA GLN A 31 17.65 -14.51 15.63
C GLN A 31 17.47 -15.35 16.90
N TRP A 32 18.59 -15.71 17.53
CA TRP A 32 18.60 -16.29 18.87
C TRP A 32 18.74 -15.18 19.91
N VAL A 33 17.79 -15.07 20.83
CA VAL A 33 17.82 -14.10 21.94
C VAL A 33 17.57 -14.85 23.23
N ASP A 34 18.48 -14.72 24.19
CA ASP A 34 18.43 -15.43 25.49
C ASP A 34 18.26 -16.95 25.34
N GLY A 35 18.91 -17.53 24.34
CA GLY A 35 18.87 -18.98 24.06
C GLY A 35 17.57 -19.47 23.43
N ARG A 36 16.65 -18.58 23.04
CA ARG A 36 15.38 -18.91 22.38
C ARG A 36 15.30 -18.24 21.00
N PRO A 37 14.72 -18.89 19.98
CA PRO A 37 14.49 -18.22 18.70
C PRO A 37 13.42 -17.13 18.83
N ALA A 38 13.65 -16.02 18.15
CA ALA A 38 12.76 -14.86 18.11
C ALA A 38 12.84 -14.18 16.74
N ILE A 39 11.84 -13.37 16.43
CA ILE A 39 11.89 -12.42 15.31
C ILE A 39 12.31 -11.05 15.85
N GLN A 40 13.13 -10.33 15.12
CA GLN A 40 13.57 -8.98 15.46
C GLN A 40 13.47 -8.05 14.26
N VAL A 41 12.98 -6.84 14.49
CA VAL A 41 13.05 -5.78 13.48
C VAL A 41 14.39 -5.06 13.61
N THR A 42 15.08 -4.88 12.48
CA THR A 42 16.45 -4.35 12.39
C THR A 42 16.55 -2.83 12.64
N SER A 43 15.45 -2.09 12.48
CA SER A 43 15.40 -0.64 12.67
C SER A 43 14.34 -0.21 13.68
N THR A 44 14.46 1.02 14.18
CA THR A 44 13.43 1.69 15.01
C THR A 44 12.56 2.66 14.21
N ARG A 45 12.59 2.58 12.87
CA ARG A 45 11.85 3.48 11.95
C ARG A 45 10.35 3.54 12.28
N TYR A 46 9.76 2.41 12.65
CA TYR A 46 8.34 2.26 12.97
C TYR A 46 8.10 2.14 14.48
N GLY A 47 8.77 2.99 15.27
CA GLY A 47 8.53 3.14 16.70
C GLY A 47 9.12 2.02 17.55
N SER A 48 8.34 1.50 18.50
CA SER A 48 8.81 0.51 19.49
C SER A 48 9.01 -0.89 18.93
N LEU A 49 8.50 -1.18 17.73
CA LEU A 49 8.60 -2.50 17.09
C LEU A 49 10.05 -2.99 16.95
N GLY A 50 10.97 -2.06 16.68
CA GLY A 50 12.40 -2.32 16.58
C GLY A 50 13.15 -2.53 17.89
N ARG A 51 12.50 -2.36 19.04
CA ARG A 51 13.20 -2.26 20.34
C ARG A 51 13.19 -3.54 21.16
N GLN A 52 12.50 -4.58 20.69
CA GLN A 52 12.36 -5.81 21.46
C GLN A 52 12.29 -7.05 20.54
N PRO A 53 12.75 -8.21 21.03
CA PRO A 53 12.50 -9.49 20.37
C PRO A 53 11.00 -9.81 20.39
N LEU A 54 10.53 -10.49 19.35
CA LEU A 54 9.14 -10.92 19.14
C LEU A 54 9.07 -12.46 19.18
N TYR A 55 9.00 -13.02 20.39
CA TYR A 55 8.93 -14.46 20.61
C TYR A 55 7.57 -15.04 20.22
N GLN A 56 6.48 -14.37 20.61
CA GLN A 56 5.12 -14.78 20.25
C GLN A 56 4.91 -14.79 18.74
N LEU A 57 5.53 -13.88 18.00
CA LEU A 57 5.42 -13.86 16.55
C LEU A 57 6.11 -15.09 15.92
N TRP A 58 7.30 -15.44 16.42
CA TRP A 58 8.00 -16.66 16.02
C TRP A 58 7.13 -17.92 16.26
N ASP A 59 6.55 -18.03 17.46
CA ASP A 59 5.70 -19.17 17.81
C ASP A 59 4.41 -19.20 16.97
N LEU A 60 3.81 -18.03 16.70
CA LEU A 60 2.58 -17.90 15.93
C LEU A 60 2.76 -18.43 14.50
N PHE A 61 3.85 -18.07 13.82
CA PHE A 61 4.12 -18.56 12.47
C PHE A 61 4.15 -20.10 12.42
N GLN A 62 4.93 -20.72 13.31
CA GLN A 62 5.06 -22.18 13.37
C GLN A 62 3.73 -22.87 13.71
N LYS A 63 2.99 -22.33 14.68
CA LYS A 63 1.69 -22.86 15.11
C LYS A 63 0.65 -22.77 13.99
N GLU A 64 0.50 -21.60 13.39
CA GLU A 64 -0.57 -21.32 12.44
C GLU A 64 -0.34 -22.00 11.09
N LEU A 65 0.91 -22.13 10.65
CA LEU A 65 1.26 -22.82 9.40
C LEU A 65 1.54 -24.31 9.60
N ARG A 66 1.69 -24.79 10.85
CA ARG A 66 2.09 -26.16 11.21
C ARG A 66 3.41 -26.57 10.55
N VAL A 67 4.41 -25.70 10.65
CA VAL A 67 5.76 -25.91 10.13
C VAL A 67 6.81 -25.65 11.20
N SER A 68 7.96 -26.28 11.05
CA SER A 68 9.14 -25.99 11.88
C SER A 68 9.99 -24.95 11.18
N MET A 69 10.29 -23.84 11.85
CA MET A 69 11.17 -22.80 11.33
C MET A 69 12.56 -22.92 11.96
N SER A 70 13.57 -22.53 11.20
CA SER A 70 14.97 -22.51 11.65
C SER A 70 15.51 -21.10 11.55
N VAL A 71 16.20 -20.64 12.59
CA VAL A 71 16.92 -19.35 12.55
C VAL A 71 18.07 -19.36 11.53
N ARG A 72 18.59 -20.54 11.18
CA ARG A 72 19.76 -20.68 10.31
C ARG A 72 19.43 -21.14 8.88
N ASP A 73 18.38 -21.95 8.73
CA ASP A 73 17.96 -22.45 7.43
C ASP A 73 16.92 -21.49 6.82
N THR A 74 17.45 -20.41 6.26
CA THR A 74 16.70 -19.40 5.51
C THR A 74 17.18 -19.35 4.06
N LEU A 75 16.32 -18.90 3.15
CA LEU A 75 16.73 -18.53 1.80
C LEU A 75 17.86 -17.51 1.89
N GLN A 76 18.94 -17.79 1.18
CA GLN A 76 20.12 -16.92 1.15
C GLN A 76 19.84 -15.71 0.27
N GLU A 77 20.43 -14.58 0.62
CA GLU A 77 20.46 -13.41 -0.24
C GLU A 77 21.50 -13.64 -1.34
N GLU A 78 21.06 -13.59 -2.60
CA GLU A 78 21.95 -13.69 -3.76
C GLU A 78 22.14 -12.34 -4.41
N ALA A 79 23.30 -12.15 -5.04
CA ALA A 79 23.52 -10.99 -5.89
C ALA A 79 22.53 -11.00 -7.07
N PRO A 80 22.06 -9.82 -7.52
CA PRO A 80 21.13 -9.74 -8.64
C PRO A 80 21.66 -10.40 -9.92
N ALA A 81 20.75 -10.80 -10.81
CA ALA A 81 21.11 -11.33 -12.11
C ALA A 81 21.95 -10.32 -12.91
N ALA A 82 22.98 -10.81 -13.62
CA ALA A 82 23.69 -9.98 -14.58
C ALA A 82 22.75 -9.66 -15.74
N LEU A 83 22.71 -8.38 -16.14
CA LEU A 83 21.89 -7.92 -17.26
C LEU A 83 22.75 -7.73 -18.52
N PRO A 84 22.18 -7.97 -19.71
CA PRO A 84 22.85 -7.60 -20.96
C PRO A 84 23.08 -6.07 -21.00
N PRO A 85 24.09 -5.61 -21.76
CA PRO A 85 24.28 -4.19 -21.99
C PRO A 85 23.05 -3.58 -22.69
N PRO A 86 22.79 -2.28 -22.52
CA PRO A 86 21.73 -1.59 -23.24
C PRO A 86 21.89 -1.74 -24.76
N ALA A 87 20.77 -1.75 -25.49
CA ALA A 87 20.77 -1.74 -26.95
C ALA A 87 21.69 -0.65 -27.54
N ALA A 88 22.41 -1.00 -28.60
CA ALA A 88 23.36 -0.10 -29.25
C ALA A 88 22.68 1.18 -29.73
N GLY A 89 23.27 2.34 -29.42
CA GLY A 89 22.74 3.65 -29.83
C GLY A 89 21.61 4.20 -28.97
N LEU A 90 20.95 3.40 -28.12
CA LEU A 90 19.81 3.85 -27.30
C LEU A 90 20.18 5.02 -26.38
N VAL A 91 21.30 4.92 -25.66
CA VAL A 91 21.74 5.99 -24.74
C VAL A 91 21.98 7.30 -25.50
N ARG A 92 22.52 7.23 -26.73
CA ARG A 92 22.72 8.41 -27.58
C ARG A 92 21.41 9.01 -28.05
N GLN A 93 20.42 8.17 -28.41
CA GLN A 93 19.07 8.64 -28.77
C GLN A 93 18.41 9.36 -27.60
N LEU A 94 18.49 8.79 -26.39
CA LEU A 94 17.95 9.39 -25.17
C LEU A 94 18.67 10.70 -24.82
N ALA A 95 20.00 10.75 -24.91
CA ALA A 95 20.80 11.94 -24.63
C ALA A 95 20.51 13.13 -25.56
N ALA A 96 19.83 12.90 -26.70
CA ALA A 96 19.39 13.96 -27.59
C ALA A 96 18.16 14.72 -27.07
N VAL A 97 17.39 14.12 -26.15
CA VAL A 97 16.11 14.68 -25.65
C VAL A 97 16.09 14.90 -24.14
N VAL A 98 16.99 14.26 -23.39
CA VAL A 98 17.15 14.45 -21.94
C VAL A 98 18.63 14.55 -21.57
N ALA A 99 18.94 15.30 -20.50
CA ALA A 99 20.32 15.44 -20.04
C ALA A 99 20.93 14.07 -19.64
N GLU A 100 22.21 13.84 -19.96
CA GLU A 100 22.88 12.55 -19.72
C GLU A 100 22.81 12.09 -18.25
N GLY A 101 22.94 13.00 -17.29
CA GLY A 101 22.82 12.69 -15.85
C GLY A 101 21.43 12.21 -15.40
N ARG A 102 20.44 12.20 -16.30
CA ARG A 102 19.07 11.73 -16.08
C ARG A 102 18.83 10.35 -16.70
N ILE A 103 19.84 9.76 -17.34
CA ILE A 103 19.81 8.44 -17.95
C ILE A 103 20.67 7.50 -17.08
N CYS A 104 20.08 6.40 -16.62
CA CYS A 104 20.75 5.41 -15.79
C CYS A 104 20.67 4.02 -16.45
N THR A 105 21.82 3.36 -16.59
CA THR A 105 21.94 2.01 -17.16
C THR A 105 22.43 1.00 -16.11
N ASP A 106 22.48 1.41 -14.84
CA ASP A 106 22.90 0.55 -13.73
C ASP A 106 21.97 -0.67 -13.62
N PRO A 107 22.53 -1.90 -13.47
CA PRO A 107 21.72 -3.11 -13.40
C PRO A 107 20.66 -3.08 -12.31
N GLU A 108 20.98 -2.57 -11.11
CA GLU A 108 20.01 -2.46 -10.01
C GLU A 108 18.84 -1.53 -10.37
N ALA A 109 19.11 -0.37 -11.00
CA ALA A 109 18.06 0.56 -11.40
C ALA A 109 17.14 -0.04 -12.47
N ARG A 110 17.72 -0.79 -13.42
CA ARG A 110 16.97 -1.49 -14.48
C ARG A 110 16.12 -2.63 -13.90
N LEU A 111 16.69 -3.46 -13.02
CA LEU A 111 15.96 -4.54 -12.31
C LEU A 111 14.86 -4.00 -11.42
N ARG A 112 15.10 -2.84 -10.79
CA ARG A 112 14.02 -2.09 -10.16
C ARG A 112 12.91 -1.86 -11.19
N ALA A 113 13.20 -1.12 -12.23
CA ALA A 113 12.16 -0.48 -13.01
C ALA A 113 11.20 -1.43 -13.76
N CYS A 114 11.44 -2.76 -13.75
CA CYS A 114 10.49 -3.78 -14.25
C CYS A 114 9.80 -4.65 -13.18
N THR A 115 9.91 -4.31 -11.89
CA THR A 115 9.31 -5.11 -10.80
C THR A 115 8.33 -4.30 -9.97
N GLY A 116 7.22 -4.94 -9.59
CA GLY A 116 6.33 -4.50 -8.52
C GLY A 116 6.67 -5.17 -7.19
N HIS A 117 5.64 -5.29 -6.34
CA HIS A 117 5.69 -5.93 -5.02
C HIS A 117 4.70 -7.08 -4.88
N GLY A 118 4.12 -7.57 -5.98
CA GLY A 118 3.47 -8.89 -5.98
C GLY A 118 4.51 -9.99 -5.72
N LEU A 119 4.10 -11.05 -5.05
CA LEU A 119 4.93 -12.21 -4.72
C LEU A 119 5.64 -12.77 -5.95
N ALA A 120 4.96 -12.83 -7.10
CA ALA A 120 5.56 -13.29 -8.35
C ALA A 120 6.76 -12.44 -8.80
N ASP A 121 6.69 -11.11 -8.65
CA ASP A 121 7.76 -10.21 -9.03
C ASP A 121 8.94 -10.31 -8.06
N ILE A 122 8.66 -10.31 -6.76
CA ILE A 122 9.68 -10.49 -5.71
C ILE A 122 10.36 -11.86 -5.86
N TRP A 123 9.59 -12.92 -6.13
CA TRP A 123 10.14 -14.25 -6.38
C TRP A 123 11.03 -14.28 -7.61
N ARG A 124 10.58 -13.74 -8.76
CA ARG A 124 11.41 -13.68 -9.99
C ARG A 124 12.72 -12.95 -9.75
N LEU A 125 12.69 -11.87 -8.98
CA LEU A 125 13.88 -11.10 -8.64
C LEU A 125 14.84 -11.91 -7.74
N ARG A 126 14.34 -12.49 -6.65
CA ARG A 126 15.14 -13.29 -5.71
C ARG A 126 15.64 -14.62 -6.28
N ALA A 127 14.84 -15.25 -7.14
CA ALA A 127 15.21 -16.48 -7.86
C ALA A 127 16.01 -16.21 -9.14
N ARG A 128 16.33 -14.94 -9.44
CA ARG A 128 17.14 -14.52 -10.60
C ARG A 128 16.55 -15.02 -11.93
N ALA A 129 15.21 -15.07 -11.98
CA ALA A 129 14.40 -15.61 -13.07
C ALA A 129 13.55 -14.51 -13.74
N LEU A 130 14.03 -13.26 -13.74
CA LEU A 130 13.38 -12.18 -14.47
C LEU A 130 13.54 -12.41 -15.98
N PRO A 131 12.43 -12.42 -16.75
CA PRO A 131 12.49 -12.71 -18.18
C PRO A 131 13.18 -11.59 -18.98
N ARG A 132 13.04 -10.34 -18.54
CA ARG A 132 13.58 -9.15 -19.21
C ARG A 132 13.66 -7.97 -18.24
N ALA A 133 14.61 -7.06 -18.49
CA ALA A 133 14.72 -5.77 -17.82
C ALA A 133 14.81 -4.63 -18.85
N PRO A 134 14.49 -3.38 -18.48
CA PRO A 134 14.66 -2.23 -19.35
C PRO A 134 16.12 -2.08 -19.74
N ASP A 135 16.40 -1.51 -20.90
CA ASP A 135 17.74 -1.13 -21.35
C ASP A 135 18.26 0.10 -20.60
N ALA A 136 17.37 1.05 -20.29
CA ALA A 136 17.69 2.26 -19.56
C ALA A 136 16.53 2.73 -18.68
N VAL A 137 16.87 3.47 -17.63
CA VAL A 137 15.93 4.22 -16.80
C VAL A 137 16.17 5.71 -17.06
N VAL A 138 15.12 6.45 -17.42
CA VAL A 138 15.16 7.88 -17.67
C VAL A 138 14.33 8.60 -16.62
N ARG A 139 14.92 9.58 -15.93
CA ARG A 139 14.23 10.37 -14.89
C ARG A 139 14.01 11.81 -15.36
N PRO A 140 12.96 12.12 -16.12
CA PRO A 140 12.71 13.47 -16.62
C PRO A 140 12.56 14.49 -15.49
N ALA A 141 12.84 15.76 -15.78
CA ALA A 141 12.71 16.89 -14.86
C ALA A 141 11.46 17.74 -15.12
N ALA A 142 10.79 17.54 -16.26
CA ALA A 142 9.63 18.32 -16.69
C ALA A 142 8.71 17.50 -17.61
N ALA A 143 7.47 17.96 -17.81
CA ALA A 143 6.49 17.29 -18.66
C ALA A 143 6.89 17.29 -20.14
N GLU A 144 7.62 18.31 -20.57
CA GLU A 144 8.13 18.46 -21.93
C GLU A 144 9.19 17.41 -22.24
N GLU A 145 10.07 17.09 -21.29
CA GLU A 145 11.05 16.01 -21.42
C GLU A 145 10.37 14.63 -21.53
N VAL A 146 9.27 14.42 -20.81
CA VAL A 146 8.46 13.20 -20.93
C VAL A 146 7.93 13.08 -22.37
N ALA A 147 7.32 14.14 -22.90
CA ALA A 147 6.80 14.14 -24.27
C ALA A 147 7.92 13.93 -25.31
N ALA A 148 9.08 14.59 -25.13
CA ALA A 148 10.22 14.43 -26.03
C ALA A 148 10.78 12.99 -26.05
N VAL A 149 10.79 12.30 -24.91
CA VAL A 149 11.15 10.86 -24.85
C VAL A 149 10.11 10.00 -25.58
N LEU A 150 8.82 10.28 -25.41
CA LEU A 150 7.75 9.55 -26.09
C LEU A 150 7.75 9.80 -27.61
N GLU A 151 8.11 11.00 -28.05
CA GLU A 151 8.29 11.34 -29.46
C GLU A 151 9.51 10.60 -30.04
N ALA A 152 10.67 10.64 -29.36
CA ALA A 152 11.87 9.92 -29.78
C ALA A 152 11.66 8.40 -29.86
N ALA A 153 10.78 7.84 -29.02
CA ALA A 153 10.41 6.44 -29.03
C ALA A 153 9.80 5.97 -30.36
N GLN A 154 9.21 6.89 -31.15
CA GLN A 154 8.61 6.61 -32.45
C GLN A 154 9.63 6.52 -33.61
N GLY A 155 10.90 6.81 -33.36
CA GLY A 155 11.95 6.83 -34.38
C GLY A 155 12.27 5.47 -34.99
N ASP A 156 13.23 5.45 -35.91
CA ASP A 156 13.79 4.23 -36.51
C ASP A 156 15.32 4.18 -36.30
N PRO A 157 15.85 3.24 -35.48
CA PRO A 157 15.11 2.29 -34.65
C PRO A 157 14.47 2.98 -33.43
N GLY A 158 13.24 2.58 -33.10
CA GLY A 158 12.47 3.09 -31.96
C GLY A 158 12.59 2.22 -30.70
N PHE A 159 11.95 2.64 -29.61
CA PHE A 159 11.94 1.93 -28.34
C PHE A 159 10.55 1.94 -27.68
N ALA A 160 10.30 1.04 -26.74
CA ALA A 160 9.09 1.03 -25.93
C ALA A 160 9.33 1.79 -24.63
N VAL A 161 8.28 2.44 -24.10
CA VAL A 161 8.37 3.24 -22.86
C VAL A 161 7.38 2.70 -21.83
N VAL A 162 7.85 2.51 -20.59
CA VAL A 162 7.02 2.11 -19.45
C VAL A 162 7.13 3.17 -18.35
N PRO A 163 6.05 3.88 -17.98
CA PRO A 163 6.08 4.84 -16.88
C PRO A 163 6.20 4.13 -15.53
N VAL A 164 7.13 4.60 -14.69
CA VAL A 164 7.42 4.03 -13.38
C VAL A 164 7.31 5.11 -12.31
N GLY A 165 6.42 4.90 -11.34
CA GLY A 165 6.32 5.71 -10.13
C GLY A 165 7.02 5.05 -8.94
N GLY A 166 6.27 4.87 -7.85
CA GLY A 166 6.75 4.24 -6.62
C GLY A 166 6.96 2.72 -6.67
N ARG A 167 6.69 2.07 -7.82
CA ARG A 167 6.80 0.60 -8.02
C ARG A 167 5.96 -0.26 -7.08
N THR A 168 4.96 0.30 -6.41
CA THR A 168 4.13 -0.41 -5.43
C THR A 168 2.99 -1.24 -6.05
N ASN A 169 3.10 -1.60 -7.33
CA ASN A 169 2.06 -2.38 -8.01
C ASN A 169 2.10 -3.84 -7.54
N VAL A 170 0.95 -4.49 -7.52
CA VAL A 170 0.80 -5.92 -7.18
C VAL A 170 0.10 -6.70 -8.30
N THR A 171 0.12 -6.14 -9.50
CA THR A 171 -0.56 -6.64 -10.70
C THR A 171 0.42 -7.07 -11.80
N SER A 172 1.73 -7.03 -11.53
CA SER A 172 2.79 -7.17 -12.53
C SER A 172 2.74 -6.10 -13.64
N ALA A 173 2.18 -4.91 -13.35
CA ALA A 173 2.00 -3.84 -14.34
C ALA A 173 3.32 -3.31 -14.96
N LEU A 174 4.45 -3.56 -14.29
CA LEU A 174 5.78 -3.19 -14.78
C LEU A 174 6.54 -4.35 -15.44
N ALA A 175 5.95 -5.54 -15.51
CA ALA A 175 6.56 -6.67 -16.19
C ALA A 175 6.65 -6.39 -17.69
N LEU A 176 7.84 -6.59 -18.26
CA LEU A 176 8.09 -6.34 -19.67
C LEU A 176 7.73 -7.55 -20.53
N PRO A 177 7.24 -7.34 -21.77
CA PRO A 177 7.09 -8.42 -22.74
C PRO A 177 8.46 -9.06 -23.03
N THR A 178 8.45 -10.36 -23.33
CA THR A 178 9.68 -11.08 -23.74
C THR A 178 10.28 -10.44 -24.99
N GLN A 179 11.57 -10.66 -25.22
CA GLN A 179 12.26 -10.17 -26.44
C GLN A 179 11.58 -10.66 -27.73
N GLU A 180 10.98 -11.85 -27.69
CA GLU A 180 10.22 -12.43 -28.81
C GLU A 180 8.89 -11.70 -29.05
N ALA A 181 8.20 -11.28 -27.98
CA ALA A 181 6.92 -10.59 -28.08
C ALA A 181 7.08 -9.12 -28.48
N ASP A 182 8.14 -8.45 -28.03
CA ASP A 182 8.47 -7.08 -28.43
C ASP A 182 9.99 -6.92 -28.56
N PRO A 183 10.57 -6.91 -29.78
CA PRO A 183 12.01 -6.87 -29.95
C PRO A 183 12.62 -5.49 -29.67
N ARG A 184 11.79 -4.43 -29.53
CA ARG A 184 12.28 -3.07 -29.32
C ARG A 184 13.02 -2.94 -27.99
N PRO A 185 14.07 -2.09 -27.90
CA PRO A 185 14.63 -1.69 -26.62
C PRO A 185 13.55 -1.14 -25.69
N GLN A 186 13.72 -1.33 -24.39
CA GLN A 186 12.71 -0.99 -23.38
C GLN A 186 13.27 0.12 -22.48
N VAL A 187 12.55 1.22 -22.35
CA VAL A 187 12.94 2.37 -21.52
C VAL A 187 11.93 2.53 -20.39
N ALA A 188 12.41 2.49 -19.16
CA ALA A 188 11.58 2.84 -18.02
C ALA A 188 11.68 4.34 -17.73
N LEU A 189 10.53 4.99 -17.58
CA LEU A 189 10.45 6.42 -17.30
C LEU A 189 10.15 6.66 -15.82
N ASP A 190 11.18 6.92 -15.01
CA ASP A 190 11.05 7.19 -13.58
C ASP A 190 10.45 8.58 -13.35
N MET A 191 9.14 8.59 -13.07
CA MET A 191 8.35 9.81 -12.92
C MET A 191 8.69 10.58 -11.65
N ARG A 192 9.45 10.03 -10.69
CA ARG A 192 9.79 10.70 -9.42
C ARG A 192 10.60 12.00 -9.60
N GLY A 193 11.13 12.25 -10.81
CA GLY A 193 11.72 13.54 -11.16
C GLY A 193 10.70 14.70 -11.24
N LEU A 194 9.41 14.41 -11.44
CA LEU A 194 8.29 15.35 -11.42
C LEU A 194 7.56 15.23 -10.07
N SER A 195 8.09 15.83 -9.00
CA SER A 195 7.62 15.60 -7.62
C SER A 195 7.25 16.85 -6.82
N ARG A 196 6.93 17.96 -7.48
CA ARG A 196 6.60 19.24 -6.85
C ARG A 196 5.10 19.45 -6.68
N VAL A 197 4.72 20.12 -5.60
CA VAL A 197 3.44 20.85 -5.54
C VAL A 197 3.66 22.19 -6.24
N LEU A 198 2.99 22.38 -7.39
CA LEU A 198 3.18 23.55 -8.25
C LEU A 198 2.48 24.78 -7.67
N TRP A 199 1.27 24.60 -7.13
CA TRP A 199 0.56 25.63 -6.37
C TRP A 199 -0.54 25.01 -5.49
N VAL A 200 -0.96 25.77 -4.48
CA VAL A 200 -2.10 25.47 -3.62
C VAL A 200 -3.03 26.69 -3.59
N ASN A 201 -4.31 26.47 -3.82
CA ASN A 201 -5.37 27.43 -3.54
C ASN A 201 -6.27 26.84 -2.46
N ALA A 202 -6.03 27.26 -1.21
CA ALA A 202 -6.76 26.77 -0.04
C ALA A 202 -8.20 27.32 0.02
N GLU A 203 -8.47 28.46 -0.61
CA GLU A 203 -9.81 29.07 -0.69
C GLU A 203 -10.74 28.22 -1.57
N ASP A 204 -10.25 27.80 -2.75
CA ASP A 204 -10.97 26.91 -3.65
C ASP A 204 -10.88 25.43 -3.23
N GLY A 205 -9.97 25.10 -2.30
CA GLY A 205 -9.72 23.73 -1.86
C GLY A 205 -9.11 22.86 -2.97
N VAL A 206 -8.17 23.41 -3.74
CA VAL A 206 -7.48 22.70 -4.83
C VAL A 206 -5.97 22.90 -4.81
N ALA A 207 -5.23 21.93 -5.34
CA ALA A 207 -3.78 22.01 -5.53
C ALA A 207 -3.36 21.38 -6.85
N HIS A 208 -2.37 21.95 -7.53
CA HIS A 208 -1.77 21.38 -8.72
C HIS A 208 -0.43 20.73 -8.38
N VAL A 209 -0.30 19.46 -8.73
CA VAL A 209 0.75 18.58 -8.22
C VAL A 209 1.33 17.76 -9.34
N GLU A 210 2.65 17.65 -9.40
CA GLU A 210 3.35 16.77 -10.32
C GLU A 210 3.17 15.29 -9.94
N ALA A 211 3.02 14.43 -10.95
CA ALA A 211 2.54 13.06 -10.78
C ALA A 211 3.53 12.10 -10.09
N GLY A 212 4.81 12.44 -10.05
CA GLY A 212 5.87 11.65 -9.42
C GLY A 212 6.02 11.86 -7.91
N ILE A 213 5.28 12.80 -7.30
CA ILE A 213 5.35 13.02 -5.86
C ILE A 213 4.84 11.79 -5.10
N THR A 214 5.56 11.37 -4.06
CA THR A 214 5.09 10.29 -3.17
C THR A 214 4.00 10.80 -2.23
N GLY A 215 3.16 9.90 -1.72
CA GLY A 215 2.10 10.30 -0.77
C GLY A 215 2.63 10.96 0.49
N SER A 216 3.78 10.52 1.00
CA SER A 216 4.43 11.12 2.17
C SER A 216 4.93 12.55 1.90
N ALA A 217 5.61 12.77 0.77
CA ALA A 217 6.07 14.09 0.37
C ALA A 217 4.90 15.04 0.06
N LEU A 218 3.84 14.55 -0.58
CA LEU A 218 2.62 15.32 -0.85
C LEU A 218 1.93 15.75 0.44
N LYS A 219 1.78 14.82 1.40
CA LYS A 219 1.19 15.12 2.71
C LYS A 219 1.97 16.20 3.45
N GLU A 220 3.30 16.11 3.45
CA GLU A 220 4.17 17.12 4.07
C GLU A 220 4.06 18.49 3.38
N ALA A 221 4.14 18.52 2.05
CA ALA A 221 4.04 19.75 1.27
C ALA A 221 2.70 20.47 1.45
N LEU A 222 1.58 19.73 1.42
CA LEU A 222 0.24 20.32 1.62
C LEU A 222 0.02 20.81 3.05
N ARG A 223 0.61 20.14 4.05
CA ARG A 223 0.49 20.53 5.46
C ARG A 223 1.05 21.92 5.72
N ALA A 224 2.10 22.32 5.01
CA ALA A 224 2.67 23.68 5.08
C ALA A 224 1.66 24.77 4.66
N HIS A 225 0.64 24.40 3.89
CA HIS A 225 -0.45 25.27 3.46
C HIS A 225 -1.74 25.08 4.29
N GLY A 226 -1.70 24.36 5.41
CA GLY A 226 -2.86 24.14 6.28
C GLY A 226 -3.92 23.19 5.68
N VAL A 227 -3.59 22.47 4.62
CA VAL A 227 -4.51 21.57 3.91
C VAL A 227 -3.95 20.15 3.78
N ASN A 228 -4.80 19.20 3.38
CA ASN A 228 -4.41 17.83 3.04
C ASN A 228 -5.35 17.25 1.96
N MET A 229 -4.87 16.26 1.20
CA MET A 229 -5.66 15.53 0.20
C MET A 229 -6.47 14.37 0.82
N GLY A 230 -6.04 13.84 1.97
CA GLY A 230 -6.70 12.73 2.65
C GLY A 230 -6.46 11.34 2.04
N MET A 231 -5.75 11.27 0.91
CA MET A 231 -5.34 10.02 0.26
C MET A 231 -4.21 9.35 1.03
N GLU A 232 -4.53 8.25 1.72
CA GLU A 232 -3.58 7.47 2.53
C GLU A 232 -3.70 5.97 2.20
N PRO A 233 -3.22 5.54 1.02
CA PRO A 233 -3.06 4.11 0.75
C PRO A 233 -1.95 3.53 1.63
N ASP A 234 -2.02 2.22 1.91
CA ASP A 234 -1.05 1.54 2.78
C ASP A 234 0.40 1.62 2.22
N SER A 235 0.57 1.96 0.94
CA SER A 235 1.85 2.12 0.23
C SER A 235 2.37 3.57 0.13
N MET A 236 1.73 4.54 0.79
CA MET A 236 1.96 5.99 0.59
C MET A 236 3.40 6.49 0.87
N GLU A 237 4.24 5.70 1.54
CA GLU A 237 5.67 5.99 1.70
C GLU A 237 6.40 6.04 0.35
N PHE A 238 5.97 5.22 -0.61
CA PHE A 238 6.62 5.06 -1.90
C PHE A 238 5.71 5.36 -3.09
N SER A 239 4.42 5.02 -2.98
CA SER A 239 3.46 5.20 -4.08
C SER A 239 3.24 6.67 -4.41
N THR A 240 3.05 6.94 -5.71
CA THR A 240 3.01 8.29 -6.26
C THR A 240 1.62 8.65 -6.79
N LEU A 241 1.34 9.96 -6.89
CA LEU A 241 0.07 10.48 -7.41
C LEU A 241 -0.31 9.90 -8.79
N GLY A 242 0.65 9.87 -9.72
CA GLY A 242 0.45 9.31 -11.06
C GLY A 242 0.15 7.81 -11.03
N GLY A 243 0.82 7.07 -10.12
CA GLY A 243 0.51 5.66 -9.87
C GLY A 243 -0.92 5.48 -9.36
N TRP A 244 -1.37 6.32 -8.41
CA TRP A 244 -2.74 6.25 -7.90
C TRP A 244 -3.79 6.48 -8.98
N ILE A 245 -3.56 7.44 -9.87
CA ILE A 245 -4.43 7.72 -11.02
C ILE A 245 -4.44 6.52 -11.96
N ALA A 246 -3.25 6.01 -12.33
CA ALA A 246 -3.09 4.91 -13.26
C ALA A 246 -3.74 3.60 -12.77
N THR A 247 -3.87 3.39 -11.46
CA THR A 247 -4.39 2.14 -10.87
C THR A 247 -5.71 2.29 -10.12
N ARG A 248 -6.38 3.46 -10.18
CA ARG A 248 -7.59 3.75 -9.38
C ARG A 248 -7.43 3.46 -7.88
N ALA A 249 -6.34 3.94 -7.29
CA ALA A 249 -6.02 3.63 -5.89
C ALA A 249 -7.11 4.11 -4.90
N SER A 250 -7.32 3.32 -3.85
CA SER A 250 -8.20 3.64 -2.71
C SER A 250 -7.37 3.90 -1.45
N GLY A 251 -7.80 4.88 -0.65
CA GLY A 251 -7.13 5.27 0.59
C GLY A 251 -7.87 4.81 1.84
N MET A 252 -7.16 4.70 2.96
CA MET A 252 -7.70 4.34 4.27
C MET A 252 -8.89 5.20 4.72
N LYS A 253 -8.88 6.48 4.35
CA LYS A 253 -9.83 7.51 4.82
C LYS A 253 -10.89 7.89 3.79
N ARG A 254 -11.12 7.03 2.79
CA ARG A 254 -11.98 7.35 1.64
C ARG A 254 -13.43 7.63 2.02
N ALA A 255 -13.92 7.16 3.17
CA ALA A 255 -15.26 7.49 3.64
C ALA A 255 -15.45 9.01 3.86
N ARG A 256 -14.37 9.74 4.16
CA ARG A 256 -14.38 11.20 4.31
C ARG A 256 -13.90 11.93 3.05
N TYR A 257 -12.91 11.38 2.35
CA TYR A 257 -12.19 12.09 1.28
C TYR A 257 -12.49 11.61 -0.14
N GLY A 258 -13.17 10.47 -0.30
CA GLY A 258 -13.36 9.80 -1.60
C GLY A 258 -12.18 8.89 -1.97
N ASN A 259 -12.32 8.18 -3.09
CA ASN A 259 -11.21 7.49 -3.76
C ASN A 259 -10.48 8.46 -4.72
N ILE A 260 -9.43 8.02 -5.40
CA ILE A 260 -8.66 8.88 -6.30
C ILE A 260 -9.55 9.53 -7.38
N GLU A 261 -10.52 8.79 -7.94
CA GLU A 261 -11.46 9.29 -8.93
C GLU A 261 -12.36 10.43 -8.43
N ASP A 262 -12.58 10.52 -7.11
CA ASP A 262 -13.34 11.60 -6.49
C ASP A 262 -12.47 12.82 -6.19
N MET A 263 -11.14 12.62 -6.09
CA MET A 263 -10.18 13.65 -5.70
C MET A 263 -9.58 14.38 -6.90
N ILE A 264 -9.48 13.75 -8.06
CA ILE A 264 -8.93 14.37 -9.27
C ILE A 264 -9.97 15.28 -9.94
N LEU A 265 -9.56 16.50 -10.26
CA LEU A 265 -10.34 17.44 -11.08
C LEU A 265 -9.82 17.47 -12.51
N GLU A 266 -8.50 17.52 -12.68
CA GLU A 266 -7.84 17.65 -13.97
C GLU A 266 -6.55 16.84 -14.00
N VAL A 267 -6.11 16.45 -15.20
CA VAL A 267 -4.83 15.76 -15.43
C VAL A 267 -4.13 16.35 -16.64
N SER A 268 -2.79 16.32 -16.60
CA SER A 268 -1.92 16.49 -17.76
C SER A 268 -1.33 15.14 -18.13
N VAL A 269 -1.38 14.78 -19.41
CA VAL A 269 -0.97 13.49 -19.92
C VAL A 269 -0.06 13.70 -21.12
N ALA A 270 1.19 13.28 -21.00
CA ALA A 270 2.11 13.26 -22.12
C ALA A 270 1.83 12.06 -23.01
N THR A 271 1.81 12.32 -24.31
CA THR A 271 1.68 11.34 -25.39
C THR A 271 2.80 11.59 -26.39
N PRO A 272 3.05 10.68 -27.36
CA PRO A 272 4.00 10.97 -28.43
C PRO A 272 3.64 12.21 -29.27
N SER A 273 2.37 12.62 -29.30
CA SER A 273 1.90 13.83 -29.99
C SER A 273 2.02 15.11 -29.14
N GLY A 274 2.63 15.04 -27.96
CA GLY A 274 2.77 16.14 -27.01
C GLY A 274 1.96 15.97 -25.73
N VAL A 275 1.92 17.03 -24.90
CA VAL A 275 1.22 17.04 -23.62
C VAL A 275 -0.24 17.47 -23.81
N LEU A 276 -1.15 16.54 -23.59
CA LEU A 276 -2.58 16.81 -23.51
C LEU A 276 -2.88 17.32 -22.10
N TRP A 277 -3.46 18.51 -22.00
CA TRP A 277 -3.96 19.04 -20.73
C TRP A 277 -5.42 19.45 -20.90
N GLN A 278 -6.30 18.94 -20.03
CA GLN A 278 -7.76 19.08 -20.19
C GLN A 278 -8.21 20.55 -20.23
N HIS A 279 -7.51 21.47 -19.57
CA HIS A 279 -7.96 22.85 -19.41
C HIS A 279 -6.90 23.90 -19.76
N GLN A 280 -6.22 23.73 -20.90
CA GLN A 280 -5.54 24.82 -21.61
C GLN A 280 -6.55 25.95 -21.97
N GLY A 281 -6.92 26.82 -21.03
CA GLY A 281 -7.42 28.16 -21.36
C GLY A 281 -8.90 28.52 -21.22
N THR A 282 -9.76 27.79 -20.48
CA THR A 282 -11.14 28.28 -20.17
C THR A 282 -11.57 28.16 -18.69
N ALA A 283 -10.61 28.10 -17.77
CA ALA A 283 -10.63 28.71 -16.43
C ALA A 283 -9.20 29.05 -16.02
N GLY A 284 -8.57 29.88 -16.86
CA GLY A 284 -7.23 30.41 -16.68
C GLY A 284 -6.12 29.42 -17.01
N GLY A 285 -5.18 29.88 -17.83
CA GLY A 285 -3.88 29.25 -17.92
C GLY A 285 -3.12 29.38 -16.59
N ALA A 286 -1.78 29.38 -16.65
CA ALA A 286 -0.90 29.54 -15.49
C ALA A 286 -1.20 30.75 -14.55
N THR A 287 -2.12 31.64 -14.93
CA THR A 287 -2.57 32.81 -14.17
C THR A 287 -3.75 32.56 -13.21
N SER A 288 -4.60 31.55 -13.43
CA SER A 288 -5.70 31.24 -12.48
C SER A 288 -5.38 29.96 -11.72
N ARG A 289 -5.13 30.07 -10.42
CA ARG A 289 -4.87 28.92 -9.52
C ARG A 289 -6.19 28.28 -9.09
N SER A 290 -7.02 27.86 -10.05
CA SER A 290 -8.37 27.33 -9.82
C SER A 290 -8.68 26.18 -10.79
N ALA A 291 -9.73 25.42 -10.51
CA ALA A 291 -10.20 24.32 -11.36
C ALA A 291 -11.72 24.12 -11.21
N TYR A 292 -12.36 23.62 -12.26
CA TYR A 292 -13.78 23.32 -12.21
C TYR A 292 -14.06 22.00 -11.49
N GLY A 293 -14.88 22.04 -10.44
CA GLY A 293 -15.32 20.84 -9.72
C GLY A 293 -16.23 19.90 -10.52
N ARG A 294 -16.88 20.40 -11.58
CA ARG A 294 -17.79 19.65 -12.44
C ARG A 294 -17.94 20.34 -13.79
N ALA A 295 -17.85 19.57 -14.88
CA ALA A 295 -18.13 20.02 -16.23
C ALA A 295 -19.08 19.05 -16.95
N SER A 296 -19.81 19.56 -17.96
CA SER A 296 -20.67 18.75 -18.86
C SER A 296 -20.25 19.01 -20.30
N THR A 297 -18.96 18.85 -20.58
CA THR A 297 -18.29 19.28 -21.82
C THR A 297 -17.74 18.08 -22.60
N ASN A 298 -18.54 17.01 -22.71
CA ASN A 298 -18.14 15.71 -23.28
C ASN A 298 -17.14 14.94 -22.36
N VAL A 299 -16.47 13.91 -22.89
CA VAL A 299 -15.54 13.04 -22.15
C VAL A 299 -14.35 13.83 -21.61
N GLY A 300 -14.22 13.88 -20.29
CA GLY A 300 -13.04 14.43 -19.61
C GLY A 300 -11.85 13.45 -19.60
N LEU A 301 -10.65 14.01 -19.61
CA LEU A 301 -9.39 13.28 -19.62
C LEU A 301 -9.16 12.41 -18.37
N PRO A 302 -9.50 12.80 -17.12
CA PRO A 302 -9.42 11.91 -15.96
C PRO A 302 -10.19 10.61 -16.20
N SER A 303 -11.39 10.68 -16.77
CA SER A 303 -12.21 9.49 -17.04
C SER A 303 -11.58 8.51 -18.03
N VAL A 304 -10.68 8.98 -18.90
CA VAL A 304 -9.95 8.16 -19.86
C VAL A 304 -8.72 7.51 -19.21
N VAL A 305 -7.97 8.26 -18.40
CA VAL A 305 -6.68 7.79 -17.88
C VAL A 305 -6.75 7.08 -16.53
N LEU A 306 -7.83 7.27 -15.76
CA LEU A 306 -8.04 6.58 -14.49
C LEU A 306 -8.12 5.07 -14.71
N GLY A 307 -7.17 4.32 -14.15
CA GLY A 307 -7.11 2.86 -14.34
C GLY A 307 -6.48 2.41 -15.65
N SER A 308 -5.82 3.29 -16.39
CA SER A 308 -5.16 2.94 -17.66
C SER A 308 -3.87 2.14 -17.50
N GLU A 309 -3.34 2.03 -16.28
CA GLU A 309 -2.07 1.35 -15.97
C GLU A 309 -0.88 1.78 -16.85
N GLY A 310 -0.89 3.03 -17.34
CA GLY A 310 0.17 3.59 -18.19
C GLY A 310 0.03 3.27 -19.68
N CYS A 311 -1.03 2.57 -20.10
CA CYS A 311 -1.23 2.15 -21.49
C CYS A 311 -1.70 3.26 -22.45
N LEU A 312 -2.17 4.39 -21.93
CA LEU A 312 -2.74 5.49 -22.75
C LEU A 312 -1.87 6.74 -22.79
N GLY A 313 -0.69 6.71 -22.17
CA GLY A 313 0.19 7.86 -22.01
C GLY A 313 0.70 7.99 -20.59
N VAL A 314 1.46 9.06 -20.34
CA VAL A 314 2.14 9.29 -19.06
C VAL A 314 1.51 10.48 -18.34
N VAL A 315 0.86 10.24 -17.20
CA VAL A 315 0.35 11.32 -16.36
C VAL A 315 1.54 12.11 -15.80
N THR A 316 1.62 13.41 -16.10
CA THR A 316 2.72 14.29 -15.67
C THR A 316 2.35 15.17 -14.48
N SER A 317 1.08 15.56 -14.36
CA SER A 317 0.55 16.35 -13.24
C SER A 317 -0.97 16.20 -13.13
N ALA A 318 -1.52 16.60 -11.98
CA ALA A 318 -2.96 16.65 -11.76
C ALA A 318 -3.36 17.80 -10.84
N VAL A 319 -4.55 18.35 -11.06
CA VAL A 319 -5.22 19.23 -10.09
C VAL A 319 -6.11 18.38 -9.21
N VAL A 320 -5.88 18.44 -7.90
CA VAL A 320 -6.52 17.60 -6.89
C VAL A 320 -7.31 18.43 -5.89
N LYS A 321 -8.38 17.85 -5.35
CA LYS A 321 -9.12 18.41 -4.21
C LYS A 321 -8.27 18.30 -2.95
N VAL A 322 -8.26 19.36 -2.15
CA VAL A 322 -7.67 19.39 -0.81
C VAL A 322 -8.68 19.94 0.18
N LYS A 323 -8.53 19.56 1.44
CA LYS A 323 -9.37 19.99 2.57
C LYS A 323 -8.49 20.61 3.66
N PRO A 324 -9.02 21.51 4.49
CA PRO A 324 -8.34 21.96 5.70
C PRO A 324 -7.87 20.77 6.55
N LEU A 325 -6.75 20.93 7.24
CA LEU A 325 -6.34 19.97 8.26
C LEU A 325 -7.45 19.83 9.31
N PRO A 326 -7.75 18.61 9.77
CA PRO A 326 -8.77 18.40 10.78
C PRO A 326 -8.38 19.05 12.11
N GLU A 327 -9.37 19.59 12.83
CA GLU A 327 -9.18 20.08 14.20
C GLU A 327 -8.85 18.93 15.16
N THR A 328 -9.43 17.76 14.95
CA THR A 328 -9.31 16.60 15.83
C THR A 328 -9.24 15.31 15.02
N VAL A 329 -8.34 14.43 15.43
CA VAL A 329 -8.21 13.05 14.94
C VAL A 329 -8.25 12.13 16.15
N GLU A 330 -9.21 11.21 16.19
CA GLU A 330 -9.38 10.25 17.29
C GLU A 330 -9.39 8.82 16.78
N TYR A 331 -8.54 7.98 17.37
CA TYR A 331 -8.56 6.54 17.17
C TYR A 331 -9.49 5.86 18.17
N GLN A 332 -10.20 4.83 17.74
CA GLN A 332 -10.99 3.95 18.60
C GLN A 332 -10.98 2.51 18.10
N SER A 333 -11.50 1.61 18.93
CA SER A 333 -11.75 0.24 18.54
C SER A 333 -13.04 -0.29 19.16
N VAL A 334 -13.67 -1.25 18.50
CA VAL A 334 -14.86 -1.98 18.98
C VAL A 334 -14.58 -3.47 18.86
N ALA A 335 -14.72 -4.21 19.96
CA ALA A 335 -14.61 -5.67 19.99
C ALA A 335 -15.99 -6.33 19.88
N PHE A 336 -16.05 -7.47 19.21
CA PHE A 336 -17.22 -8.30 19.01
C PHE A 336 -16.91 -9.75 19.42
N CYS A 337 -17.94 -10.51 19.80
CA CYS A 337 -17.78 -11.92 20.15
C CYS A 337 -17.39 -12.78 18.95
N ASP A 338 -17.86 -12.41 17.76
CA ASP A 338 -17.64 -13.13 16.51
C ASP A 338 -17.55 -12.18 15.30
N TRP A 339 -17.15 -12.76 14.15
CA TRP A 339 -17.08 -12.06 12.87
C TRP A 339 -18.46 -11.61 12.38
N GLU A 340 -19.48 -12.44 12.55
CA GLU A 340 -20.84 -12.19 12.05
C GLU A 340 -21.45 -10.94 12.67
N GLY A 341 -21.33 -10.76 13.99
CA GLY A 341 -21.78 -9.58 14.72
C GLY A 341 -21.03 -8.32 14.28
N GLY A 342 -19.71 -8.42 14.12
CA GLY A 342 -18.89 -7.34 13.56
C GLY A 342 -19.30 -6.97 12.14
N ALA A 343 -19.51 -7.95 11.25
CA ALA A 343 -19.87 -7.73 9.85
C ALA A 343 -21.30 -7.14 9.72
N GLN A 344 -22.23 -7.55 10.57
CA GLN A 344 -23.56 -6.93 10.64
C GLN A 344 -23.46 -5.48 11.09
N TRP A 345 -22.63 -5.19 12.09
CA TRP A 345 -22.38 -3.83 12.54
C TRP A 345 -21.75 -2.96 11.43
N MET A 346 -20.78 -3.48 10.69
CA MET A 346 -20.17 -2.78 9.54
C MET A 346 -21.22 -2.38 8.50
N ARG A 347 -22.17 -3.26 8.19
CA ARG A 347 -23.29 -2.95 7.28
C ARG A 347 -24.18 -1.82 7.80
N GLU A 348 -24.46 -1.80 9.10
CA GLU A 348 -25.25 -0.72 9.72
C GLU A 348 -24.48 0.60 9.71
N VAL A 349 -23.16 0.58 9.93
CA VAL A 349 -22.29 1.76 9.79
C VAL A 349 -22.31 2.27 8.35
N ALA A 350 -22.27 1.39 7.35
CA ALA A 350 -22.34 1.75 5.94
C ALA A 350 -23.65 2.46 5.56
N ARG A 351 -24.73 2.24 6.31
CA ARG A 351 -26.04 2.87 6.08
C ARG A 351 -26.21 4.22 6.76
N LEU A 352 -25.27 4.62 7.61
CA LEU A 352 -25.29 5.95 8.20
C LEU A 352 -25.12 7.02 7.10
N PRO A 353 -25.69 8.22 7.27
CA PRO A 353 -25.32 9.37 6.45
C PRO A 353 -23.81 9.56 6.42
N ALA A 354 -23.23 9.92 5.27
CA ALA A 354 -21.78 10.03 5.08
C ALA A 354 -21.09 10.89 6.16
N ALA A 355 -21.71 12.00 6.57
CA ALA A 355 -21.19 12.90 7.62
C ALA A 355 -21.07 12.26 9.02
N LEU A 356 -21.79 11.18 9.28
CA LEU A 356 -21.79 10.45 10.54
C LEU A 356 -20.91 9.19 10.51
N ARG A 357 -20.36 8.83 9.35
CA ARG A 357 -19.42 7.71 9.22
C ARG A 357 -18.04 8.13 9.75
N PRO A 358 -17.30 7.21 10.40
CA PRO A 358 -15.88 7.45 10.69
C PRO A 358 -15.09 7.63 9.39
N ALA A 359 -13.98 8.36 9.43
CA ALA A 359 -13.09 8.51 8.28
C ALA A 359 -12.53 7.16 7.82
N SER A 360 -12.25 6.25 8.77
CA SER A 360 -11.85 4.87 8.49
C SER A 360 -12.53 3.91 9.46
N CYS A 361 -12.93 2.73 8.96
CA CYS A 361 -13.53 1.65 9.74
C CYS A 361 -13.10 0.30 9.16
N ARG A 362 -12.30 -0.47 9.92
CA ARG A 362 -11.72 -1.73 9.45
C ARG A 362 -12.02 -2.86 10.43
N LEU A 363 -12.80 -3.86 10.02
CA LEU A 363 -13.13 -5.03 10.84
C LEU A 363 -12.12 -6.15 10.58
N MET A 364 -11.46 -6.62 11.62
CA MET A 364 -10.44 -7.66 11.59
C MET A 364 -10.97 -8.95 12.22
N ASP A 365 -10.67 -10.10 11.60
CA ASP A 365 -10.97 -11.42 12.17
C ASP A 365 -10.01 -11.80 13.31
N SER A 366 -10.30 -12.92 13.97
CA SER A 366 -9.54 -13.42 15.12
C SER A 366 -8.06 -13.70 14.82
N LYS A 367 -7.72 -14.07 13.58
CA LYS A 367 -6.32 -14.36 13.19
C LYS A 367 -5.50 -13.08 13.06
N GLN A 368 -6.08 -12.00 12.54
CA GLN A 368 -5.36 -10.71 12.53
C GLN A 368 -5.23 -10.13 13.94
N LEU A 369 -6.22 -10.35 14.82
CA LEU A 369 -6.10 -9.94 16.23
C LEU A 369 -4.96 -10.67 16.94
N GLN A 370 -4.82 -11.98 16.72
CA GLN A 370 -3.70 -12.77 17.24
C GLN A 370 -2.36 -12.30 16.67
N LEU A 371 -2.28 -11.98 15.37
CA LEU A 371 -1.08 -11.42 14.76
C LEU A 371 -0.72 -10.05 15.38
N ALA A 372 -1.70 -9.16 15.55
CA ALA A 372 -1.51 -7.87 16.18
C ALA A 372 -0.99 -8.00 17.62
N GLN A 373 -1.50 -8.98 18.37
CA GLN A 373 -1.06 -9.27 19.73
C GLN A 373 0.39 -9.79 19.75
N ALA A 374 0.73 -10.70 18.84
CA ALA A 374 2.07 -11.29 18.75
C ALA A 374 3.16 -10.27 18.38
N ILE A 375 2.80 -9.21 17.66
CA ILE A 375 3.72 -8.12 17.26
C ILE A 375 3.96 -7.10 18.38
N ARG A 376 2.99 -6.91 19.28
CA ARG A 376 3.09 -5.88 20.33
C ARG A 376 4.00 -6.25 21.51
N GLU A 377 4.21 -7.55 21.76
CA GLU A 377 4.78 -8.16 22.98
C GLU A 377 4.95 -7.20 24.17
N ASP A 378 3.93 -7.12 25.02
CA ASP A 378 3.86 -6.24 26.18
C ASP A 378 4.92 -6.58 27.26
N GLY A 379 5.68 -5.56 27.70
CA GLY A 379 6.52 -5.64 28.89
C GLY A 379 5.72 -5.96 30.18
N SER A 380 6.41 -6.47 31.21
CA SER A 380 5.83 -6.98 32.48
C SER A 380 4.71 -6.11 33.10
N LYS A 381 4.82 -4.78 33.08
CA LYS A 381 3.81 -3.86 33.65
C LYS A 381 2.51 -3.76 32.83
N SER A 382 2.59 -3.98 31.52
CA SER A 382 1.42 -3.98 30.61
C SER A 382 0.63 -5.29 30.70
N ARG A 383 1.28 -6.41 31.04
CA ARG A 383 0.65 -7.73 31.18
C ARG A 383 -0.48 -7.78 32.21
N LEU A 384 -0.37 -7.05 33.32
CA LEU A 384 -1.41 -6.98 34.35
C LEU A 384 -2.66 -6.23 33.86
N ALA A 385 -2.47 -5.10 33.17
CA ALA A 385 -3.56 -4.32 32.59
C ALA A 385 -4.22 -5.04 31.40
N SER A 386 -3.43 -5.73 30.57
CA SER A 386 -3.94 -6.54 29.46
C SER A 386 -4.65 -7.80 29.94
N ALA A 387 -4.18 -8.44 31.01
CA ALA A 387 -4.88 -9.57 31.64
C ALA A 387 -6.22 -9.15 32.25
N ALA A 388 -6.30 -8.00 32.92
CA ALA A 388 -7.56 -7.48 33.44
C ALA A 388 -8.56 -7.16 32.30
N LYS A 389 -8.09 -6.54 31.22
CA LYS A 389 -8.91 -6.26 30.03
C LYS A 389 -9.36 -7.55 29.33
N ALA A 390 -8.46 -8.53 29.20
CA ALA A 390 -8.77 -9.85 28.65
C ALA A 390 -9.75 -10.63 29.52
N ALA A 391 -9.65 -10.51 30.85
CA ALA A 391 -10.60 -11.12 31.79
C ALA A 391 -12.00 -10.50 31.66
N VAL A 392 -12.08 -9.16 31.53
CA VAL A 392 -13.37 -8.47 31.28
C VAL A 392 -13.97 -8.89 29.94
N LEU A 393 -13.16 -9.01 28.89
CA LEU A 393 -13.60 -9.49 27.57
C LEU A 393 -14.11 -10.93 27.65
N ARG A 394 -13.37 -11.83 28.33
CA ARG A 394 -13.77 -13.23 28.54
C ARG A 394 -15.04 -13.37 29.36
N LEU A 395 -15.19 -12.60 30.44
CA LEU A 395 -16.42 -12.57 31.26
C LEU A 395 -17.64 -12.11 30.46
N LYS A 396 -17.43 -11.34 29.39
CA LYS A 396 -18.48 -10.89 28.47
C LYS A 396 -18.61 -11.76 27.22
N GLY A 397 -17.98 -12.94 27.22
CA GLY A 397 -18.11 -13.94 26.16
C GLY A 397 -17.19 -13.74 24.95
N VAL A 398 -16.29 -12.75 24.96
CA VAL A 398 -15.33 -12.52 23.87
C VAL A 398 -14.13 -13.47 24.04
N ARG A 399 -14.03 -14.46 23.13
CA ARG A 399 -12.90 -15.40 23.05
C ARG A 399 -12.01 -15.01 21.87
N LEU A 400 -10.71 -14.85 22.07
CA LEU A 400 -9.81 -14.31 21.05
C LEU A 400 -9.81 -15.13 19.76
N GLU A 401 -10.04 -16.44 19.86
CA GLU A 401 -10.06 -17.39 18.76
C GLU A 401 -11.25 -17.18 17.81
N GLU A 402 -12.32 -16.59 18.30
CA GLU A 402 -13.58 -16.36 17.59
C GLU A 402 -13.87 -14.86 17.39
N ALA A 403 -13.30 -14.01 18.23
CA ALA A 403 -13.55 -12.58 18.27
C ALA A 403 -13.20 -11.86 16.96
N ALA A 404 -13.92 -10.78 16.72
CA ALA A 404 -13.56 -9.79 15.72
C ALA A 404 -13.39 -8.41 16.38
N ALA A 405 -12.61 -7.53 15.77
CA ALA A 405 -12.54 -6.15 16.24
C ALA A 405 -12.48 -5.17 15.08
N ALA A 406 -13.24 -4.08 15.21
CA ALA A 406 -13.15 -2.95 14.31
C ALA A 406 -12.18 -1.91 14.85
N THR A 407 -11.31 -1.40 13.99
CA THR A 407 -10.48 -0.21 14.24
C THR A 407 -11.09 0.98 13.51
N LEU A 408 -11.06 2.14 14.17
CA LEU A 408 -11.78 3.34 13.76
C LEU A 408 -10.86 4.55 13.79
N VAL A 409 -10.98 5.42 12.79
CA VAL A 409 -10.47 6.80 12.82
C VAL A 409 -11.65 7.74 12.65
N PHE A 410 -11.82 8.63 13.61
CA PHE A 410 -12.68 9.80 13.49
C PHE A 410 -11.81 11.03 13.19
N GLU A 411 -12.26 11.88 12.29
CA GLU A 411 -11.53 13.05 11.85
C GLU A 411 -12.52 14.17 11.51
N GLY A 412 -12.24 15.40 11.95
CA GLY A 412 -13.06 16.58 11.70
C GLY A 412 -12.94 17.63 12.80
N SER A 413 -13.94 18.49 12.91
CA SER A 413 -14.16 19.33 14.09
C SER A 413 -14.53 18.50 15.32
N ARG A 414 -14.34 19.04 16.53
CA ARG A 414 -14.77 18.36 17.76
C ARG A 414 -16.25 17.98 17.76
N LEU A 415 -17.10 18.83 17.17
CA LEU A 415 -18.54 18.58 17.07
C LEU A 415 -18.85 17.41 16.12
N GLU A 416 -18.21 17.36 14.95
CA GLU A 416 -18.35 16.23 14.01
C GLU A 416 -17.91 14.92 14.66
N VAL A 417 -16.74 14.90 15.32
CA VAL A 417 -16.22 13.70 15.97
C VAL A 417 -17.17 13.22 17.09
N ALA A 418 -17.71 14.14 17.89
CA ALA A 418 -18.71 13.81 18.90
C ALA A 418 -19.99 13.22 18.28
N ALA A 419 -20.49 13.81 17.18
CA ALA A 419 -21.68 13.33 16.48
C ALA A 419 -21.47 11.94 15.87
N GLN A 420 -20.32 11.68 15.23
CA GLN A 420 -19.94 10.37 14.70
C GLN A 420 -19.96 9.31 15.82
N LYS A 421 -19.31 9.59 16.97
CA LYS A 421 -19.28 8.67 18.13
C LYS A 421 -20.67 8.44 18.73
N ALA A 422 -21.50 9.48 18.81
CA ALA A 422 -22.87 9.38 19.28
C ALA A 422 -23.74 8.50 18.36
N ALA A 423 -23.60 8.66 17.04
CA ALA A 423 -24.32 7.85 16.05
C ALA A 423 -23.90 6.36 16.09
N LEU A 424 -22.60 6.08 16.30
CA LEU A 424 -22.09 4.70 16.36
C LEU A 424 -22.47 3.98 17.65
N SER A 425 -22.63 4.70 18.77
CA SER A 425 -22.81 4.08 20.09
C SER A 425 -24.05 3.15 20.20
N PRO A 426 -25.24 3.52 19.71
CA PRO A 426 -26.38 2.61 19.65
C PRO A 426 -26.13 1.39 18.75
N LEU A 427 -25.42 1.56 17.62
CA LEU A 427 -25.07 0.46 16.72
C LEU A 427 -24.17 -0.56 17.41
N VAL A 428 -23.14 -0.07 18.12
CA VAL A 428 -22.23 -0.91 18.90
C VAL A 428 -23.01 -1.74 19.92
N ARG A 429 -23.90 -1.12 20.69
CA ARG A 429 -24.73 -1.83 21.70
C ARG A 429 -25.63 -2.90 21.07
N ARG A 430 -26.32 -2.59 19.97
CA ARG A 430 -27.21 -3.55 19.28
C ARG A 430 -26.47 -4.76 18.73
N ALA A 431 -25.22 -4.59 18.31
CA ALA A 431 -24.38 -5.67 17.83
C ALA A 431 -23.66 -6.46 18.94
N GLY A 432 -23.95 -6.18 20.22
CA GLY A 432 -23.23 -6.77 21.36
C GLY A 432 -21.77 -6.33 21.44
N GLY A 433 -21.38 -5.29 20.70
CA GLY A 433 -20.02 -4.80 20.63
C GLY A 433 -19.62 -3.99 21.87
N MET A 434 -18.32 -3.89 22.09
CA MET A 434 -17.74 -3.16 23.21
C MET A 434 -16.63 -2.23 22.75
N TRP A 435 -16.69 -0.96 23.16
CA TRP A 435 -15.57 -0.04 22.97
C TRP A 435 -14.32 -0.59 23.67
N ALA A 436 -13.27 -0.81 22.88
CA ALA A 436 -11.98 -1.31 23.34
C ALA A 436 -10.91 -0.20 23.45
N GLY A 437 -11.26 1.05 23.17
CA GLY A 437 -10.46 2.24 23.44
C GLY A 437 -9.48 2.63 22.33
N SER A 438 -8.83 3.78 22.52
CA SER A 438 -8.01 4.46 21.51
C SER A 438 -6.67 3.77 21.23
N SER A 439 -5.98 3.29 22.28
CA SER A 439 -4.68 2.62 22.14
C SER A 439 -4.75 1.34 21.30
N SER A 440 -5.85 0.60 21.39
CA SER A 440 -6.13 -0.57 20.54
C SER A 440 -6.42 -0.17 19.09
N GLY A 441 -7.08 0.98 18.87
CA GLY A 441 -7.32 1.52 17.53
C GLY A 441 -6.02 1.94 16.84
N GLU A 442 -5.21 2.76 17.51
CA GLU A 442 -3.94 3.27 17.01
C GLU A 442 -2.95 2.13 16.66
N ALA A 443 -2.85 1.12 17.54
CA ALA A 443 -2.00 -0.04 17.30
C ALA A 443 -2.42 -0.84 16.05
N GLY A 444 -3.72 -0.94 15.75
CA GLY A 444 -4.20 -1.64 14.55
C GLY A 444 -3.85 -0.90 13.25
N TYR A 445 -3.79 0.43 13.29
CA TYR A 445 -3.30 1.20 12.14
C TYR A 445 -1.78 1.09 11.99
N ALA A 446 -1.01 1.08 13.08
CA ALA A 446 0.43 0.84 13.05
C ALA A 446 0.81 -0.54 12.47
N LEU A 447 -0.02 -1.58 12.71
CA LEU A 447 0.17 -2.92 12.14
C LEU A 447 0.18 -2.92 10.60
N THR A 448 -0.56 -2.00 9.99
CA THR A 448 -0.71 -1.93 8.52
C THR A 448 0.64 -1.82 7.82
N PHE A 449 1.60 -1.09 8.41
CA PHE A 449 2.96 -0.94 7.86
C PHE A 449 3.80 -2.21 7.99
N ALA A 450 3.60 -3.01 9.05
CA ALA A 450 4.42 -4.19 9.34
C ALA A 450 4.15 -5.35 8.37
N ILE A 451 2.92 -5.48 7.87
CA ILE A 451 2.47 -6.66 7.11
C ILE A 451 3.30 -6.85 5.83
N ALA A 452 3.63 -5.77 5.10
CA ALA A 452 4.41 -5.88 3.87
C ALA A 452 5.85 -6.36 4.13
N TYR A 453 6.46 -5.98 5.26
CA TYR A 453 7.77 -6.49 5.66
C TYR A 453 7.72 -7.94 6.17
N LEU A 454 6.59 -8.38 6.74
CA LEU A 454 6.40 -9.78 7.17
C LEU A 454 6.36 -10.75 5.99
N ARG A 455 5.92 -10.32 4.81
CA ARG A 455 5.99 -11.12 3.58
C ARG A 455 7.41 -11.59 3.30
N ASP A 456 8.38 -10.69 3.38
CA ASP A 456 9.77 -11.01 3.03
C ASP A 456 10.43 -11.91 4.07
N PHE A 457 10.08 -11.72 5.35
CA PHE A 457 10.47 -12.65 6.40
C PHE A 457 9.85 -14.05 6.20
N ALA A 458 8.56 -14.12 5.87
CA ALA A 458 7.91 -15.39 5.55
C ALA A 458 8.62 -16.07 4.36
N LEU A 459 8.95 -15.30 3.32
CA LEU A 459 9.64 -15.81 2.14
C LEU A 459 11.03 -16.37 2.49
N ASP A 460 11.79 -15.71 3.38
CA ASP A 460 13.08 -16.22 3.88
C ASP A 460 12.95 -17.61 4.52
N HIS A 461 11.77 -17.95 5.04
CA HIS A 461 11.46 -19.25 5.62
C HIS A 461 10.65 -20.18 4.69
N ARG A 462 10.69 -19.95 3.36
CA ARG A 462 9.97 -20.74 2.35
C ARG A 462 8.45 -20.76 2.57
N ILE A 463 7.94 -19.65 3.10
CA ILE A 463 6.51 -19.40 3.25
C ILE A 463 6.15 -18.34 2.22
N LEU A 464 5.43 -18.76 1.20
CA LEU A 464 4.84 -17.87 0.21
C LEU A 464 3.65 -17.16 0.82
N SER A 465 3.57 -15.84 0.69
CA SER A 465 2.44 -15.08 1.21
C SER A 465 2.07 -13.94 0.28
N GLU A 466 0.78 -13.66 0.21
CA GLU A 466 0.22 -12.61 -0.63
C GLU A 466 -1.09 -12.08 -0.04
N SER A 467 -1.36 -10.81 -0.27
CA SER A 467 -2.68 -10.23 -0.04
C SER A 467 -3.51 -10.20 -1.32
N LEU A 468 -4.81 -10.44 -1.20
CA LEU A 468 -5.77 -10.27 -2.28
C LEU A 468 -7.00 -9.52 -1.77
N GLU A 469 -7.71 -8.85 -2.66
CA GLU A 469 -8.93 -8.13 -2.28
C GLU A 469 -10.05 -8.31 -3.28
N THR A 470 -11.27 -8.05 -2.81
CA THR A 470 -12.44 -7.98 -3.66
C THR A 470 -13.51 -7.09 -3.04
N MET A 471 -14.27 -6.39 -3.88
CA MET A 471 -15.52 -5.75 -3.48
C MET A 471 -16.66 -6.75 -3.67
N ALA A 472 -17.50 -6.91 -2.64
CA ALA A 472 -18.68 -7.76 -2.72
C ALA A 472 -19.95 -7.00 -2.30
N PRO A 473 -21.07 -7.16 -3.02
CA PRO A 473 -22.35 -6.62 -2.61
C PRO A 473 -22.80 -7.15 -1.24
N TRP A 474 -23.56 -6.35 -0.49
CA TRP A 474 -24.07 -6.74 0.83
C TRP A 474 -24.91 -8.02 0.83
N SER A 475 -25.54 -8.36 -0.30
CA SER A 475 -26.35 -9.58 -0.47
C SER A 475 -25.52 -10.88 -0.45
N VAL A 476 -24.23 -10.80 -0.80
CA VAL A 476 -23.35 -11.98 -0.95
C VAL A 476 -22.07 -11.90 -0.12
N VAL A 477 -21.71 -10.75 0.45
CA VAL A 477 -20.45 -10.56 1.18
C VAL A 477 -20.18 -11.63 2.27
N LYS A 478 -21.24 -12.15 2.90
CA LYS A 478 -21.12 -13.19 3.94
C LYS A 478 -20.65 -14.55 3.40
N SER A 479 -20.90 -14.87 2.13
CA SER A 479 -20.50 -16.15 1.52
C SER A 479 -19.12 -16.10 0.87
N VAL A 480 -18.62 -14.92 0.54
CA VAL A 480 -17.34 -14.75 -0.18
C VAL A 480 -16.16 -15.33 0.61
N TRP A 481 -15.98 -14.91 1.87
CA TRP A 481 -14.84 -15.38 2.66
C TRP A 481 -14.85 -16.90 2.92
N PRO A 482 -15.97 -17.52 3.36
CA PRO A 482 -16.05 -18.97 3.46
C PRO A 482 -15.74 -19.71 2.15
N ALA A 483 -16.19 -19.19 1.01
CA ALA A 483 -15.92 -19.78 -0.30
C ALA A 483 -14.42 -19.73 -0.66
N VAL A 484 -13.76 -18.59 -0.41
CA VAL A 484 -12.31 -18.45 -0.63
C VAL A 484 -11.54 -19.41 0.27
N VAL A 485 -11.89 -19.52 1.56
CA VAL A 485 -11.25 -20.46 2.48
C VAL A 485 -11.39 -21.91 2.01
N ALA A 486 -12.58 -22.30 1.55
CA ALA A 486 -12.81 -23.64 1.02
C ALA A 486 -11.98 -23.92 -0.24
N ALA A 487 -11.96 -22.97 -1.19
CA ALA A 487 -11.20 -23.09 -2.42
C ALA A 487 -9.69 -23.22 -2.15
N VAL A 488 -9.12 -22.36 -1.30
CA VAL A 488 -7.69 -22.42 -1.00
C VAL A 488 -7.30 -23.70 -0.28
N ARG A 489 -8.13 -24.19 0.65
CA ARG A 489 -7.88 -25.48 1.32
C ARG A 489 -7.94 -26.66 0.36
N ALA A 490 -8.86 -26.63 -0.60
CA ALA A 490 -8.95 -27.66 -1.64
C ALA A 490 -7.68 -27.68 -2.51
N GLU A 491 -7.24 -26.51 -2.99
CA GLU A 491 -6.01 -26.38 -3.80
C GLU A 491 -4.75 -26.78 -3.01
N HIS A 492 -4.61 -26.32 -1.76
CA HIS A 492 -3.49 -26.72 -0.88
C HIS A 492 -3.42 -28.24 -0.71
N GLY A 493 -4.56 -28.89 -0.49
CA GLY A 493 -4.66 -30.35 -0.39
C GLY A 493 -4.35 -31.07 -1.70
N ALA A 494 -4.85 -30.56 -2.83
CA ALA A 494 -4.62 -31.14 -4.16
C ALA A 494 -3.13 -31.08 -4.55
N MET A 495 -2.45 -29.98 -4.23
CA MET A 495 -1.02 -29.78 -4.46
C MET A 495 -0.12 -30.50 -3.43
N ARG A 496 -0.71 -31.06 -2.36
CA ARG A 496 0.00 -31.75 -1.26
C ARG A 496 1.10 -30.89 -0.62
N LEU A 497 0.82 -29.60 -0.47
CA LEU A 497 1.76 -28.66 0.15
C LEU A 497 1.93 -28.96 1.65
N PRO A 498 3.11 -28.69 2.23
CA PRO A 498 3.37 -28.92 3.65
C PRO A 498 2.50 -28.05 4.56
N GLY A 499 2.30 -28.54 5.79
CA GLY A 499 1.61 -27.79 6.85
C GLY A 499 0.14 -27.53 6.55
N GLN A 500 -0.32 -26.32 6.83
CA GLN A 500 -1.66 -25.82 6.49
C GLN A 500 -1.59 -24.34 6.05
N PRO A 501 -2.54 -23.87 5.22
CA PRO A 501 -2.56 -22.46 4.83
C PRO A 501 -2.96 -21.57 6.01
N TYR A 502 -2.24 -20.46 6.19
CA TYR A 502 -2.69 -19.34 7.01
C TYR A 502 -3.64 -18.47 6.18
N LEU A 503 -4.87 -18.32 6.67
CA LEU A 503 -5.97 -17.65 5.97
C LEU A 503 -6.62 -16.67 6.91
N THR A 504 -6.65 -15.39 6.56
CA THR A 504 -7.30 -14.36 7.38
C THR A 504 -7.91 -13.27 6.51
N CYS A 505 -8.94 -12.62 7.02
CA CYS A 505 -9.71 -11.60 6.32
C CYS A 505 -9.97 -10.38 7.20
N ARG A 506 -10.03 -9.21 6.57
CA ARG A 506 -10.56 -7.99 7.15
C ARG A 506 -11.49 -7.30 6.16
N MET A 507 -12.54 -6.65 6.67
CA MET A 507 -13.37 -5.74 5.89
C MET A 507 -12.78 -4.34 6.00
N THR A 508 -12.27 -3.79 4.89
CA THR A 508 -11.46 -2.56 4.91
C THR A 508 -12.24 -1.30 4.53
N GLN A 509 -13.26 -1.45 3.69
CA GLN A 509 -14.00 -0.32 3.12
C GLN A 509 -15.49 -0.63 3.03
N LEU A 510 -16.30 0.41 3.24
CA LEU A 510 -17.76 0.33 3.27
C LEU A 510 -18.38 1.21 2.18
N TYR A 511 -19.11 0.60 1.26
CA TYR A 511 -19.95 1.26 0.26
C TYR A 511 -21.43 1.09 0.62
N ASP A 512 -22.29 1.86 -0.01
CA ASP A 512 -23.74 1.75 0.23
C ASP A 512 -24.25 0.39 -0.28
N GLU A 513 -23.69 -0.09 -1.38
CA GLU A 513 -24.02 -1.32 -2.08
C GLU A 513 -23.23 -2.55 -1.61
N GLY A 514 -22.09 -2.38 -0.93
CA GLY A 514 -21.25 -3.50 -0.50
C GLY A 514 -20.05 -3.13 0.35
N ALA A 515 -19.10 -4.06 0.46
CA ALA A 515 -17.86 -3.84 1.20
C ALA A 515 -16.67 -4.47 0.50
N VAL A 516 -15.48 -3.95 0.82
CA VAL A 516 -14.21 -4.56 0.39
C VAL A 516 -13.75 -5.54 1.45
N LEU A 517 -13.52 -6.78 1.02
CA LEU A 517 -12.86 -7.81 1.79
C LEU A 517 -11.40 -7.88 1.34
N TYR A 518 -10.50 -7.72 2.29
CA TYR A 518 -9.06 -7.80 2.11
C TYR A 518 -8.55 -9.04 2.84
N MET A 519 -7.98 -9.96 2.09
CA MET A 519 -7.65 -11.31 2.53
C MET A 519 -6.14 -11.51 2.45
N TYR A 520 -5.60 -12.27 3.40
CA TYR A 520 -4.21 -12.69 3.37
C TYR A 520 -4.14 -14.20 3.34
N LEU A 521 -3.26 -14.70 2.48
CA LEU A 521 -2.92 -16.10 2.33
C LEU A 521 -1.42 -16.26 2.61
N ALA A 522 -1.05 -17.26 3.40
CA ALA A 522 0.31 -17.77 3.42
C ALA A 522 0.33 -19.30 3.37
N VAL A 523 1.27 -19.87 2.62
CA VAL A 523 1.46 -21.31 2.44
C VAL A 523 2.94 -21.65 2.52
N SER A 524 3.28 -22.75 3.17
CA SER A 524 4.63 -23.29 3.15
C SER A 524 4.87 -24.06 1.86
N THR A 525 6.09 -24.00 1.34
CA THR A 525 6.53 -24.75 0.15
C THR A 525 7.76 -25.59 0.42
#